data_AF-A0A923C9Q8-F1
#
_entry.id   AF-A0A923C9Q8-F1
#
_cell.length_a   1.000
_cell.length_b   1.000
_cell.length_c   1.000
_cell.angle_alpha   90.00
_cell.angle_beta   90.00
_cell.angle_gamma   90.00
#
_symmetry.space_group_name_H-M   'P 1'
#
loop_
_entity.id
_entity.type
_entity.pdbx_description
1 polymer ?
#
loop_
_entity_poly.entity_id
_entity_poly.type
_entity_poly.pdbx_seq_one_letter_code
_entity_poly.pdbx_strand_id
1 'polypeptide(L)' 'MFEQLGLIGCGLMGGSFALALKKAGLVKRVVGYSKSPSTTERARQMGVIDVEAPSALLAVSG' A
#
# COMPACT_ATOMS: atom_id res chain seq x y z
N MET A 1 -8.82 3.33 14.14
CA MET A 1 -7.44 3.18 13.62
C MET A 1 -7.28 1.75 13.15
N PHE A 2 -6.68 1.54 11.98
CA PHE A 2 -6.51 0.22 11.37
C PHE A 2 -5.08 -0.29 11.55
N GLU A 3 -4.92 -1.58 11.85
CA GLU A 3 -3.59 -2.20 11.92
C GLU A 3 -2.95 -2.28 10.53
N GLN A 4 -3.74 -2.64 9.52
CA GLN A 4 -3.27 -2.81 8.15
C GLN A 4 -4.24 -2.21 7.14
N LEU A 5 -3.68 -1.58 6.11
CA LEU A 5 -4.37 -1.29 4.85
C LEU A 5 -3.81 -2.20 3.76
N GLY A 6 -4.65 -3.05 3.19
CA GLY A 6 -4.36 -3.73 1.94
C GLY A 6 -4.62 -2.80 0.75
N LEU A 7 -3.59 -2.54 -0.06
CA LEU A 7 -3.67 -1.65 -1.21
C LEU A 7 -3.52 -2.42 -2.52
N ILE A 8 -4.62 -2.59 -3.25
CA ILE A 8 -4.62 -3.17 -4.60
C ILE A 8 -4.58 -2.03 -5.62
N GLY A 9 -3.45 -1.88 -6.31
CA GLY A 9 -3.18 -0.76 -7.23
C GLY A 9 -2.48 0.41 -6.54
N CYS A 10 -1.16 0.46 -6.64
CA CYS A 10 -0.29 1.47 -6.03
C CYS A 10 -0.06 2.69 -6.94
N GLY A 11 -1.10 3.08 -7.69
CA GLY A 11 -1.07 4.25 -8.58
C GLY A 11 -1.36 5.58 -7.86
N LEU A 12 -1.66 6.63 -8.63
CA LEU A 12 -1.89 7.99 -8.10
C LEU A 12 -2.97 8.05 -7.02
N MET A 13 -4.18 7.53 -7.29
CA MET A 13 -5.31 7.64 -6.35
C MET A 13 -5.11 6.78 -5.11
N GLY A 14 -4.88 5.47 -5.29
CA GLY A 14 -4.65 4.55 -4.17
C GLY A 14 -3.43 4.92 -3.33
N GLY A 15 -2.37 5.40 -3.97
CA GLY A 15 -1.17 5.83 -3.28
C GLY A 15 -1.36 7.12 -2.47
N SER A 16 -2.08 8.10 -3.02
CA SER A 16 -2.42 9.33 -2.30
C SER A 16 -3.28 9.05 -1.07
N PHE A 17 -4.23 8.12 -1.20
CA PHE A 17 -5.08 7.68 -0.09
C PHE A 17 -4.26 7.00 1.02
N ALA A 18 -3.40 6.05 0.67
CA ALA A 18 -2.52 5.38 1.63
C ALA A 18 -1.60 6.38 2.37
N LEU A 19 -1.01 7.34 1.65
CA LEU A 19 -0.18 8.39 2.25
C LEU A 19 -0.98 9.30 3.18
N ALA A 20 -2.21 9.67 2.80
CA ALA A 20 -3.08 10.49 3.65
C ALA A 20 -3.44 9.75 4.95
N LEU A 21 -3.77 8.47 4.88
CA LEU A 21 -4.06 7.64 6.07
C LEU A 21 -2.83 7.50 6.98
N LYS A 22 -1.65 7.29 6.40
CA LYS A 22 -0.38 7.27 7.16
C LYS A 22 -0.13 8.61 7.86
N LYS A 23 -0.24 9.73 7.12
CA LYS A 23 -0.05 11.09 7.68
C LYS A 23 -1.04 11.41 8.79
N ALA A 24 -2.28 10.93 8.67
CA ALA A 24 -3.32 11.11 9.69
C ALA A 24 -3.17 10.16 10.89
N GLY A 25 -2.19 9.25 10.89
CA GLY A 25 -2.03 8.24 11.95
C GLY A 25 -3.21 7.26 12.01
N LEU A 26 -3.91 7.05 10.89
CA LEU A 26 -5.11 6.19 10.83
C LEU A 26 -4.79 4.73 10.48
N VAL A 27 -3.59 4.48 9.95
CA VAL A 27 -3.10 3.14 9.63
C VAL A 27 -1.67 2.95 10.11
N LYS A 28 -1.36 1.78 10.67
CA LYS A 28 0.02 1.45 11.10
C LYS A 28 0.90 0.93 9.98
N ARG A 29 0.34 0.11 9.08
CA ARG A 29 1.07 -0.52 7.98
C ARG A 29 0.22 -0.61 6.71
N VAL A 30 0.85 -0.42 5.56
CA VAL A 30 0.25 -0.60 4.24
C VAL A 30 0.95 -1.76 3.53
N VAL A 31 0.17 -2.76 3.13
CA VAL A 31 0.64 -3.88 2.31
C VAL A 31 0.06 -3.73 0.92
N GLY A 32 0.92 -3.61 -0.09
CA GLY A 32 0.50 -3.22 -1.44
C GLY A 32 0.78 -4.28 -2.50
N TYR A 33 -0.10 -4.36 -3.49
CA TYR A 33 0.08 -5.15 -4.70
C TYR A 33 -0.24 -4.30 -5.93
N SER A 34 0.55 -4.46 -6.99
CA SER A 34 0.22 -3.99 -8.35
C SER A 34 0.72 -5.00 -9.38
N LYS A 35 0.12 -4.99 -10.57
CA LYS A 35 0.54 -5.87 -11.67
C LYS A 35 1.99 -5.66 -12.10
N SER A 36 2.48 -4.43 -12.06
CA SER A 36 3.84 -4.09 -12.48
C SER A 36 4.79 -4.04 -11.27
N PRO A 37 5.89 -4.81 -11.27
CA PRO A 37 6.91 -4.74 -10.22
C PRO A 37 7.53 -3.35 -10.05
N SER A 38 7.70 -2.61 -11.17
CA SER A 38 8.21 -1.23 -11.11
C SER A 38 7.27 -0.27 -10.38
N THR A 39 5.96 -0.56 -10.36
CA THR A 39 4.98 0.26 -9.64
C THR A 39 5.04 0.00 -8.14
N THR A 40 5.12 -1.26 -7.72
CA THR A 40 5.27 -1.62 -6.29
C THR A 40 6.61 -1.16 -5.74
N GLU A 41 7.69 -1.30 -6.49
CA GLU A 41 9.02 -0.80 -6.10
C GLU A 41 9.01 0.73 -5.90
N ARG A 42 8.48 1.48 -6.88
CA ARG A 42 8.34 2.93 -6.74
C ARG A 42 7.43 3.32 -5.57
N ALA A 43 6.31 2.62 -5.38
CA ALA A 43 5.40 2.87 -4.27
C ALA A 43 6.08 2.65 -2.91
N ARG A 44 6.94 1.62 -2.80
CA ARG A 44 7.75 1.36 -1.61
C ARG A 44 8.77 2.47 -1.36
N GLN A 45 9.51 2.88 -2.39
CA GLN A 45 10.48 3.98 -2.31
C GLN A 45 9.83 5.30 -1.89
N MET A 46 8.61 5.56 -2.35
CA MET A 46 7.83 6.76 -1.99
C MET A 46 7.13 6.65 -0.63
N GLY A 47 7.26 5.53 0.08
CA GLY A 47 6.62 5.29 1.37
C GLY A 47 5.10 5.07 1.31
N VAL A 48 4.53 4.87 0.12
CA VAL A 48 3.11 4.56 -0.07
C VAL A 48 2.77 3.22 0.57
N ILE A 49 3.62 2.21 0.33
CA ILE A 49 3.49 0.86 0.87
C ILE A 49 4.71 0.53 1.72
N ASP A 50 4.52 -0.22 2.79
CA ASP A 50 5.62 -0.70 3.64
C ASP A 50 6.14 -2.04 3.13
N VAL A 51 5.23 -2.88 2.64
CA VAL A 51 5.54 -4.22 2.12
C VAL A 51 4.81 -4.46 0.81
N GLU A 52 5.52 -4.99 -0.16
CA GLU A 52 4.96 -5.52 -1.39
C GLU A 52 4.40 -6.93 -1.14
N ALA A 53 3.16 -7.16 -1.52
CA ALA A 53 2.54 -8.49 -1.53
C ALA A 53 2.71 -9.14 -2.90
N PRO A 54 2.90 -10.47 -2.97
CA PRO A 54 3.07 -11.19 -4.22
C PRO A 54 1.74 -11.40 -4.98
N SER A 55 0.60 -11.09 -4.35
CA SER A 55 -0.71 -11.13 -4.99
C SER A 55 -1.69 -10.18 -4.31
N ALA A 56 -2.77 -9.84 -5.02
CA ALA A 56 -3.87 -9.04 -4.48
C ALA A 56 -4.52 -9.71 -3.26
N LEU A 57 -4.68 -11.04 -3.29
CA LEU A 57 -5.22 -11.83 -2.18
C LEU A 57 -4.37 -11.62 -0.92
N LEU A 58 -3.06 -11.77 -1.03
CA LEU A 58 -2.15 -11.66 0.10
C LEU A 58 -2.03 -10.21 0.61
N ALA A 59 -2.26 -9.21 -0.24
CA ALA A 59 -2.32 -7.81 0.19
C ALA A 59 -3.46 -7.52 1.18
N VAL A 60 -4.56 -8.28 1.12
CA VAL A 60 -5.77 -8.07 1.93
C VAL A 60 -6.00 -9.14 3.01
N SER A 61 -5.04 -10.05 3.20
CA SER A 61 -5.16 -11.19 4.13
C SER A 61 -4.74 -10.89 5.58
N GLY A 62 -4.80 -9.62 6.02
CA GLY A 62 -4.37 -9.21 7.35
C GLY A 62 -5.41 -8.41 8.11
#